data_AF-A0A327NTM8-F1
#
_entry.id   AF-A0A327NTM8-F1
#
_cell.length_a   1.000
_cell.length_b   1.000
_cell.length_c   1.000
_cell.angle_alpha   90.00
_cell.angle_beta   90.00
_cell.angle_gamma   90.00
#
_symmetry.space_group_name_H-M   'P 1'
#
loop_
_entity.id
_entity.type
_entity.pdbx_description
1 polymer ?
#
loop_
_entity_poly.entity_id
_entity_poly.type
_entity_poly.pdbx_seq_one_letter_code
_entity_poly.pdbx_strand_id
1 'polypeptide(L)'
;MQRAQLKEFYGYGLIVFVLIAVQGYSLYVAATTDLALTWKHYAGFGATVLAGILWAVRKPQYLFYVLGLTLILGYENLIGFTPTLDFTATRYYINNMVLPVSYQDFSMYMLLIWAYVAHARLRTIVQSLFLKTRG
;
A
#
# COMPACT_ATOMS: atom_id res chain seq x y z
N MET A 1 16.87 0.60 18.43
CA MET A 1 16.41 -0.42 17.48
C MET A 1 17.62 -1.21 17.01
N GLN A 2 17.50 -2.54 16.87
CA GLN A 2 18.58 -3.34 16.27
C GLN A 2 18.80 -2.96 14.80
N ARG A 3 19.99 -3.22 14.25
CA ARG A 3 20.38 -2.81 12.87
C ARG A 3 19.36 -3.25 11.80
N ALA A 4 18.82 -4.45 11.92
CA ALA A 4 17.79 -4.98 11.01
C ALA A 4 16.46 -4.21 11.13
N GLN A 5 16.02 -3.91 12.34
CA GLN A 5 14.79 -3.14 12.59
C GLN A 5 14.91 -1.70 12.09
N LEU A 6 16.12 -1.14 12.14
CA LEU A 6 16.41 0.20 11.64
C LEU A 6 16.31 0.24 10.10
N LYS A 7 16.85 -0.78 9.41
CA LYS A 7 16.71 -0.94 7.96
C LYS A 7 15.25 -1.06 7.55
N GLU A 8 14.45 -1.87 8.25
CA GLU A 8 13.00 -1.98 8.02
C GLU A 8 12.32 -0.61 8.20
N PHE A 9 12.61 0.09 9.30
CA PHE A 9 12.00 1.38 9.61
C PHE A 9 12.28 2.44 8.53
N TYR A 10 13.52 2.55 8.05
CA TYR A 10 13.86 3.47 6.97
C TYR A 10 13.27 3.04 5.62
N GLY A 11 13.22 1.73 5.34
CA GLY A 11 12.55 1.21 4.15
C GLY A 11 11.05 1.55 4.14
N TYR A 12 10.37 1.41 5.27
CA TYR A 12 8.98 1.86 5.41
C TYR A 12 8.85 3.38 5.29
N GLY A 13 9.81 4.14 5.80
CA GLY A 13 9.85 5.60 5.62
C GLY A 13 9.90 6.03 4.16
N LEU A 14 10.71 5.35 3.34
CA LEU A 14 10.76 5.59 1.89
C LEU A 14 9.40 5.33 1.24
N ILE A 15 8.74 4.23 1.60
CA ILE A 15 7.41 3.89 1.10
C ILE A 15 6.39 4.98 1.46
N VAL A 16 6.37 5.40 2.73
CA VAL A 16 5.50 6.47 3.22
C VAL A 16 5.74 7.78 2.46
N PHE A 17 7.00 8.14 2.24
CA PHE A 17 7.35 9.35 1.50
C PHE A 17 6.82 9.31 0.05
N VAL A 18 7.00 8.18 -0.64
CA VAL A 18 6.47 7.98 -2.00
C VAL A 18 4.95 8.07 -2.02
N LEU A 19 4.26 7.46 -1.05
CA LEU A 19 2.80 7.57 -0.93
C LEU A 19 2.37 9.03 -0.76
N ILE A 20 3.01 9.79 0.15
CA ILE A 20 2.70 11.22 0.35
C ILE A 20 2.89 12.01 -0.95
N ALA A 21 3.99 11.79 -1.68
CA ALA A 21 4.27 12.49 -2.93
C ALA A 21 3.19 12.23 -3.98
N VAL A 22 2.78 10.96 -4.14
CA VAL A 22 1.75 10.56 -5.11
C VAL A 22 0.37 11.09 -4.71
N GLN A 23 0.06 11.10 -3.41
CA GLN A 23 -1.18 11.71 -2.92
C GLN A 23 -1.19 13.23 -3.13
N GLY A 24 -0.05 13.90 -2.96
CA GLY A 24 0.12 15.31 -3.31
C GLY A 24 -0.08 15.58 -4.80
N TYR A 25 0.45 14.70 -5.67
CA TYR A 25 0.20 14.75 -7.11
C TYR A 25 -1.30 14.57 -7.44
N SER A 26 -1.99 13.64 -6.78
CA SER A 26 -3.43 13.45 -6.96
C SER A 26 -4.24 14.70 -6.62
N LEU A 27 -3.88 15.40 -5.53
CA LEU A 27 -4.49 16.68 -5.17
C LEU A 27 -4.19 17.77 -6.21
N TYR A 28 -2.94 17.85 -6.69
CA TYR A 28 -2.56 18.81 -7.73
C TYR A 28 -3.38 18.60 -9.02
N VAL A 29 -3.51 17.36 -9.49
CA VAL A 29 -4.30 17.05 -10.68
C VAL A 29 -5.77 17.42 -10.46
N ALA A 30 -6.36 17.02 -9.34
CA ALA A 30 -7.76 17.33 -9.03
C ALA A 30 -8.04 18.84 -8.88
N ALA A 31 -7.03 19.63 -8.48
CA ALA A 31 -7.15 21.08 -8.35
C ALA A 31 -6.90 21.84 -9.66
N THR A 32 -6.19 21.25 -10.61
CA THR A 32 -5.79 21.88 -11.89
C THR A 32 -6.57 21.38 -13.10
N THR A 33 -7.43 20.38 -12.91
CA THR A 33 -8.24 19.75 -13.96
C THR A 33 -9.67 19.51 -13.45
N ASP A 34 -10.60 19.21 -14.36
CA ASP A 34 -11.99 18.85 -14.00
C ASP A 34 -12.15 17.42 -13.44
N LEU A 35 -11.05 16.76 -13.04
CA LEU A 35 -11.06 15.40 -12.51
C LEU A 35 -11.41 15.39 -11.01
N ALA A 36 -12.56 14.81 -10.68
CA ALA A 36 -12.95 14.56 -9.30
C ALA A 36 -12.30 13.28 -8.74
N LEU A 37 -11.76 13.36 -7.53
CA LEU A 37 -11.25 12.20 -6.80
C LEU A 37 -12.43 11.33 -6.31
N THR A 38 -12.32 10.03 -6.51
CA THR A 38 -13.31 9.05 -6.02
C THR A 38 -13.13 8.76 -4.53
N TRP A 39 -14.13 8.14 -3.89
CA TRP A 39 -14.03 7.68 -2.49
C TRP A 39 -12.78 6.82 -2.23
N LYS A 40 -12.33 6.04 -3.23
CA LYS A 40 -11.11 5.21 -3.15
C LYS A 40 -9.87 6.05 -2.87
N HIS A 41 -9.77 7.24 -3.45
CA HIS A 41 -8.65 8.16 -3.25
C HIS A 41 -8.65 8.73 -1.83
N TYR A 42 -9.82 9.13 -1.31
CA TYR A 42 -9.95 9.59 0.07
C TYR A 42 -9.61 8.50 1.09
N ALA A 43 -10.01 7.25 0.83
CA ALA A 43 -9.59 6.11 1.65
C ALA A 43 -8.06 5.90 1.60
N GLY A 44 -7.46 6.04 0.40
CA GLY A 44 -6.01 6.05 0.24
C GLY A 44 -5.31 7.18 1.01
N PHE A 45 -5.91 8.38 1.07
CA PHE A 45 -5.38 9.50 1.85
C PHE A 45 -5.37 9.16 3.34
N GLY A 46 -6.47 8.64 3.86
CA GLY A 46 -6.57 8.20 5.26
C GLY A 46 -5.52 7.14 5.61
N ALA A 47 -5.35 6.14 4.74
CA ALA A 47 -4.34 5.09 4.92
C ALA A 47 -2.90 5.65 4.92
N THR A 48 -2.61 6.60 4.03
CA THR A 48 -1.30 7.27 3.94
C THR A 48 -1.02 8.12 5.18
N VAL A 49 -2.02 8.86 5.67
CA VAL A 49 -1.91 9.65 6.91
C VAL A 49 -1.66 8.74 8.10
N LEU A 50 -2.39 7.64 8.23
CA LEU A 50 -2.18 6.67 9.31
C LEU A 50 -0.77 6.08 9.26
N ALA A 51 -0.28 5.69 8.08
CA ALA A 51 1.09 5.21 7.91
C ALA A 51 2.12 6.28 8.28
N GLY A 52 1.90 7.54 7.88
CA GLY A 52 2.73 8.69 8.25
C GLY A 52 2.81 8.90 9.76
N ILE A 53 1.67 8.87 10.46
CA ILE A 53 1.61 8.97 11.92
C ILE A 53 2.39 7.83 12.57
N LEU A 54 2.15 6.58 12.17
CA LEU A 54 2.83 5.41 12.72
C LEU A 54 4.34 5.44 12.49
N TRP A 55 4.77 5.97 11.35
CA TRP A 55 6.18 6.22 11.06
C TRP A 55 6.75 7.30 11.99
N ALA A 56 6.08 8.45 12.13
CA ALA A 56 6.51 9.56 12.98
C ALA A 56 6.62 9.15 14.46
N VAL A 57 5.66 8.38 14.99
CA VAL A 57 5.71 7.86 16.36
C VAL A 57 6.61 6.62 16.53
N ARG A 58 7.36 6.24 15.48
CA ARG A 58 8.33 5.13 15.48
C ARG A 58 7.73 3.81 15.92
N LYS A 59 6.57 3.46 15.36
CA LYS A 59 5.83 2.22 15.62
C LYS A 59 5.93 1.24 14.43
N PRO A 60 7.12 0.65 14.15
CA PRO A 60 7.36 -0.14 12.94
C PRO A 60 6.52 -1.42 12.84
N GLN A 61 6.07 -1.98 13.97
CA GLN A 61 5.21 -3.16 13.98
C GLN A 61 3.84 -2.86 13.40
N TYR A 62 3.19 -1.79 13.85
CA TYR A 62 1.90 -1.36 13.33
C TYR A 62 2.03 -0.81 11.90
N LEU A 63 3.12 -0.09 11.62
CA LEU A 63 3.42 0.41 10.28
C LEU A 63 3.54 -0.73 9.26
N PHE A 64 4.15 -1.85 9.62
CA PHE A 64 4.22 -3.04 8.77
C PHE A 64 2.82 -3.52 8.34
N TYR A 65 1.89 -3.66 9.28
CA TYR A 65 0.53 -4.13 8.99
C TYR A 65 -0.27 -3.11 8.19
N VAL A 66 -0.19 -1.82 8.56
CA VAL A 66 -0.89 -0.76 7.84
C VAL A 66 -0.39 -0.65 6.41
N LEU A 67 0.92 -0.66 6.18
CA LEU A 67 1.48 -0.65 4.83
C LEU A 67 1.07 -1.90 4.04
N GLY A 68 1.18 -3.09 4.62
CA GLY A 68 0.79 -4.33 3.95
C GLY A 68 -0.68 -4.30 3.50
N LEU A 69 -1.59 -3.94 4.41
CA LEU A 69 -3.02 -3.84 4.09
C LEU A 69 -3.29 -2.75 3.04
N THR A 70 -2.71 -1.57 3.22
CA THR A 70 -2.84 -0.43 2.31
C THR A 70 -2.42 -0.81 0.90
N LEU A 71 -1.30 -1.51 0.75
CA LEU A 71 -0.77 -1.90 -0.54
C LEU A 71 -1.53 -3.06 -1.18
N ILE A 72 -2.05 -4.01 -0.40
CA ILE A 72 -2.96 -5.06 -0.91
C ILE A 72 -4.28 -4.46 -1.40
N LEU A 73 -4.89 -3.58 -0.60
CA LEU A 73 -6.13 -2.90 -0.99
C LEU A 73 -5.91 -1.97 -2.19
N GLY A 74 -4.75 -1.33 -2.27
CA GLY A 74 -4.37 -0.54 -3.43
C GLY A 74 -4.14 -1.41 -4.66
N TYR A 75 -3.52 -2.58 -4.49
CA TYR A 75 -3.28 -3.53 -5.59
C TYR A 75 -4.60 -3.97 -6.20
N GLU A 76 -5.59 -4.33 -5.40
CA GLU A 76 -6.96 -4.69 -5.85
C GLU A 76 -7.82 -3.46 -6.23
N ASN A 77 -7.22 -2.26 -6.33
CA ASN A 77 -7.90 -1.02 -6.63
C ASN A 77 -9.13 -0.76 -5.73
N LEU A 78 -9.09 -1.21 -4.47
CA LEU A 78 -10.11 -0.94 -3.45
C LEU A 78 -9.86 0.41 -2.77
N ILE A 79 -8.61 0.86 -2.74
CA ILE A 79 -8.22 2.24 -2.45
C ILE A 79 -7.32 2.75 -3.56
N GLY A 80 -7.27 4.06 -3.76
CA GLY A 80 -6.53 4.71 -4.83
C GLY A 80 -5.46 5.66 -4.29
N PHE A 81 -4.29 5.64 -4.91
CA PHE A 81 -3.23 6.62 -4.64
C PHE A 81 -3.02 7.61 -5.79
N THR A 82 -3.17 7.15 -7.03
CA THR A 82 -3.06 7.97 -8.25
C THR A 82 -4.43 8.21 -8.85
N PRO A 83 -4.68 9.37 -9.51
CA PRO A 83 -5.92 9.60 -10.23
C PRO A 83 -6.09 8.53 -11.31
N THR A 84 -7.21 7.81 -11.27
CA THR A 84 -7.53 6.80 -12.27
C THR A 84 -8.30 7.44 -13.42
N LEU A 85 -7.65 7.66 -14.56
CA LEU A 85 -8.34 7.66 -15.85
C LEU A 85 -8.65 6.19 -16.17
N ASP A 86 -9.85 5.87 -16.63
CA ASP A 86 -10.36 4.50 -16.84
C ASP A 86 -9.50 3.59 -17.76
N PHE A 87 -8.39 4.10 -18.30
CA PHE A 87 -7.58 3.49 -19.36
C PHE A 87 -6.36 2.67 -18.90
N THR A 88 -5.97 2.67 -17.63
CA THR A 88 -4.76 1.95 -17.17
C THR A 88 -5.01 0.88 -16.10
N ALA A 89 -6.26 0.51 -15.87
CA ALA A 89 -6.59 -0.56 -14.94
C ALA A 89 -6.90 -1.84 -15.72
N THR A 90 -6.02 -2.82 -15.66
CA THR A 90 -6.32 -4.15 -16.19
C THR A 90 -7.40 -4.79 -15.33
N ARG A 91 -8.51 -5.17 -15.97
CA ARG A 91 -9.72 -5.68 -15.30
C ARG A 91 -9.76 -7.19 -15.30
N TYR A 92 -10.38 -7.77 -14.27
CA TYR A 92 -10.67 -9.20 -14.24
C TYR A 92 -12.01 -9.49 -14.92
N TYR A 93 -12.10 -10.65 -15.59
CA TYR A 93 -13.29 -11.08 -16.31
C TYR A 93 -13.72 -12.48 -15.85
N ILE A 94 -15.01 -12.67 -15.61
CA ILE A 94 -15.64 -14.00 -15.45
C ILE A 94 -16.79 -14.09 -16.44
N ASN A 95 -16.78 -15.07 -17.34
CA ASN A 95 -17.81 -15.26 -18.38
C ASN A 95 -18.11 -13.96 -19.16
N ASN A 96 -17.08 -13.22 -19.57
CA ASN A 96 -17.18 -11.91 -20.24
C ASN A 96 -17.85 -10.79 -19.41
N MET A 97 -18.12 -11.00 -18.12
CA MET A 97 -18.53 -9.93 -17.20
C MET A 97 -17.31 -9.32 -16.52
N VAL A 98 -17.23 -7.99 -16.55
CA VAL A 98 -16.18 -7.22 -15.87
C VAL A 98 -16.43 -7.25 -14.37
N LEU A 99 -15.46 -7.72 -13.59
CA LEU A 99 -15.50 -7.61 -12.15
C LEU A 99 -15.23 -6.15 -11.72
N PRO A 100 -15.86 -5.66 -10.63
CA PRO A 100 -15.65 -4.30 -10.11
C PRO A 100 -14.27 -4.10 -9.46
N VAL A 101 -13.39 -5.08 -9.61
CA VAL A 101 -12.01 -5.15 -9.09
C VAL A 101 -11.07 -5.20 -10.28
N SER A 102 -10.00 -4.41 -10.21
CA SER A 102 -8.95 -4.34 -11.22
C SER A 102 -7.61 -4.20 -10.51
N TYR A 103 -6.51 -4.55 -11.15
CA TYR A 103 -5.21 -4.34 -10.52
C TYR A 103 -4.63 -2.96 -10.84
N GLN A 104 -3.96 -2.35 -9.86
CA GLN A 104 -3.24 -1.08 -10.00
C GLN A 104 -1.73 -1.31 -9.94
N ASP A 105 -1.04 -1.05 -11.05
CA ASP A 105 0.40 -1.28 -11.20
C ASP A 105 1.24 -0.58 -10.13
N PHE A 106 0.92 0.69 -9.85
CA PHE A 106 1.62 1.45 -8.82
C PHE A 106 1.60 0.73 -7.47
N SER A 107 0.42 0.30 -7.03
CA SER A 107 0.23 -0.39 -5.76
C SER A 107 0.91 -1.76 -5.75
N MET A 108 0.94 -2.47 -6.91
CA MET A 108 1.69 -3.71 -7.07
C MET A 108 3.19 -3.49 -6.83
N TYR A 109 3.81 -2.50 -7.48
CA TYR A 109 5.24 -2.23 -7.32
C TYR A 109 5.58 -1.88 -5.87
N MET A 110 4.74 -1.05 -5.24
CA MET A 110 4.91 -0.71 -3.83
C MET A 110 4.74 -1.92 -2.90
N LEU A 111 3.80 -2.82 -3.19
CA LEU A 111 3.62 -4.09 -2.47
C LEU A 111 4.87 -4.98 -2.56
N LEU A 112 5.49 -5.09 -3.74
CA LEU A 112 6.73 -5.84 -3.93
C LEU A 112 7.90 -5.23 -3.14
N ILE A 113 8.05 -3.91 -3.18
CA ILE A 113 9.07 -3.19 -2.40
C ILE A 113 8.84 -3.41 -0.90
N TRP A 114 7.61 -3.30 -0.43
CA TRP A 114 7.25 -3.57 0.97
C TRP A 114 7.59 -5.01 1.36
N ALA A 115 7.23 -6.00 0.54
CA ALA A 115 7.51 -7.41 0.79
C ALA A 115 9.03 -7.68 0.85
N TYR A 116 9.80 -7.02 -0.03
CA TYR A 116 11.26 -7.08 0.00
C TYR A 116 11.84 -6.48 1.29
N VAL A 117 11.40 -5.27 1.68
CA VAL A 117 11.85 -4.62 2.91
C VAL A 117 11.47 -5.45 4.15
N ALA A 118 10.28 -6.05 4.15
CA ALA A 118 9.75 -6.83 5.27
C ALA A 118 10.10 -8.33 5.22
N HIS A 119 10.97 -8.76 4.30
CA HIS A 119 11.21 -10.17 4.00
C HIS A 119 11.55 -11.01 5.24
N ALA A 120 12.44 -10.51 6.10
CA ALA A 120 12.86 -11.22 7.32
C ALA A 120 11.68 -11.45 8.27
N ARG A 121 10.87 -10.41 8.50
CA ARG A 121 9.68 -10.46 9.34
C ARG A 121 8.62 -11.41 8.77
N LEU A 122 8.35 -11.34 7.46
CA LEU A 122 7.42 -12.25 6.78
C LEU A 122 7.86 -13.70 6.95
N ARG A 123 9.15 -14.00 6.74
CA ARG A 123 9.72 -15.34 6.96
C ARG A 123 9.49 -15.82 8.39
N THR A 124 9.73 -14.99 9.40
CA THR A 124 9.50 -15.34 10.81
C THR A 124 8.03 -15.64 11.10
N ILE A 125 7.10 -14.84 10.56
CA ILE A 125 5.65 -15.07 10.71
C ILE A 125 5.28 -16.43 10.10
N VAL A 126 5.72 -16.70 8.86
CA VAL A 126 5.45 -17.97 8.18
C VAL A 126 5.99 -19.16 8.98
N GLN A 127 7.24 -19.08 9.45
CA GLN A 127 7.84 -20.14 10.27
C GLN A 127 7.06 -20.38 11.58
N SER A 128 6.58 -19.32 12.23
CA SER A 128 5.80 -19.43 13.46
C SER A 128 4.45 -20.15 13.27
N LEU A 129 3.82 -19.99 12.10
CA LEU A 129 2.57 -20.64 11.76
C LEU A 129 2.74 -22.16 11.62
N PHE A 130 3.86 -22.62 11.06
CA PHE A 130 4.18 -24.04 10.88
C PHE A 130 4.69 -24.73 12.14
N LEU A 131 5.36 -24.00 13.04
CA LEU A 131 5.82 -24.55 14.32
C LEU A 131 4.67 -24.72 15.32
N LYS A 132 3.66 -23.85 15.26
CA LYS A 132 2.48 -23.93 16.13
C LYS A 132 1.52 -25.06 15.74
N THR A 133 1.61 -25.59 14.53
CA THR A 133 0.77 -26.70 14.03
C THR A 133 1.30 -28.09 14.40
N ARG A 134 2.49 -28.19 15.01
CA ARG A 134 3.12 -29.47 15.42
C ARG A 134 3.14 -29.70 16.94
N GLY A 135 2.33 -28.96 17.70
CA GLY A 135 2.19 -29.09 19.15
C GLY A 135 0.85 -29.69 19.55
#